data_AF-A0A5M9NVA1-F1
#
_entry.id   AF-A0A5M9NVA1-F1
#
_cell.length_a   1.000
_cell.length_b   1.000
_cell.length_c   1.000
_cell.angle_alpha   90.00
_cell.angle_beta   90.00
_cell.angle_gamma   90.00
#
_symmetry.space_group_name_H-M   'P 1'
#
loop_
_entity.id
_entity.type
_entity.pdbx_description
1 polymer ?
#
loop_
_entity_poly.entity_id
_entity_poly.type
_entity_poly.pdbx_seq_one_letter_code
_entity_poly.pdbx_strand_id
1 'polypeptide(L)'
;MSINGFYLSPHPPIIIPEVGRGEENKIADTINSLNEVSKDIAKKSPDTIIVITPHGTMFRDAVALTFCDSVSGSFKDFGAGSVSMKLSIDKELTDKIYQTSISQKIPVVMADNSLLSRYHRSTVLDHGAIVPLYFVNKNYTNYRLVHITYAPIDDIELYKFGMIISKSVDELGRNAVFIASGDLSHRLKEEGPYSYSPNGEKFDREFLNDLKKGSVEDTFSIDKSVIQDAGERARRSVLILLGAFDGKKFKGNLLSYEGPFGVGYGVMKFDVTSKGTSILEILEKNRKHRYEEKLNSMDPYVRLARENLTNYLTTGKPISKLPDYVTHEMKNSKRAVFVSLKKYGELRGCIGTLLPTANSVAEEIIRNSIEAGINDPRFIQVNKSELTDIIFSVDVLTTPEICTKKDLSPKKYGVIVESKGKTGVLLPDLEGVDTVDKQLSIALKKGNINPHEKYTIERFKVVRHIE
;
A
#
# COMPACT_ATOMS: atom_id res chain seq x y z
N MET A 1 20.21 -9.20 23.77
CA MET A 1 19.54 -8.67 22.58
C MET A 1 20.60 -7.86 21.87
N SER A 2 20.88 -8.19 20.62
CA SER A 2 21.96 -7.58 19.86
C SER A 2 21.54 -6.20 19.32
N ILE A 3 20.23 -5.99 19.10
CA ILE A 3 19.65 -4.63 18.96
C ILE A 3 19.47 -4.01 20.34
N ASN A 4 20.09 -2.85 20.59
CA ASN A 4 20.07 -2.19 21.90
C ASN A 4 19.44 -0.78 21.89
N GLY A 5 18.89 -0.33 20.76
CA GLY A 5 18.13 0.93 20.67
C GLY A 5 17.10 0.90 19.53
N PHE A 6 15.92 1.48 19.78
CA PHE A 6 14.80 1.51 18.85
C PHE A 6 14.17 2.90 18.86
N TYR A 7 13.99 3.48 17.67
CA TYR A 7 13.57 4.87 17.52
C TYR A 7 12.57 5.06 16.38
N LEU A 8 11.60 5.94 16.59
CA LEU A 8 10.81 6.58 15.54
C LEU A 8 11.39 7.97 15.31
N SER A 9 11.78 8.27 14.07
CA SER A 9 12.31 9.57 13.68
C SER A 9 11.51 10.13 12.52
N PRO A 10 11.05 11.39 12.58
CA PRO A 10 10.55 12.09 11.42
C PRO A 10 11.74 12.43 10.49
N HIS A 11 11.43 12.82 9.26
CA HIS A 11 12.43 13.18 8.26
C HIS A 11 12.09 14.41 7.40
N PRO A 12 11.47 15.48 7.95
CA PRO A 12 11.22 16.67 7.15
C PRO A 12 12.55 17.34 6.79
N PRO A 13 12.87 17.56 5.50
CA PRO A 13 14.10 18.25 5.11
C PRO A 13 14.27 19.63 5.75
N ILE A 14 13.15 20.28 6.11
CA ILE A 14 13.13 21.63 6.70
C ILE A 14 13.87 21.72 8.05
N ILE A 15 14.10 20.62 8.78
CA ILE A 15 14.87 20.66 10.05
C ILE A 15 16.38 20.76 9.85
N ILE A 16 16.85 20.68 8.60
CA ILE A 16 18.25 20.89 8.25
C ILE A 16 18.43 22.41 8.05
N PRO A 17 19.29 23.09 8.83
CA PRO A 17 19.41 24.55 8.80
C PRO A 17 19.66 25.13 7.39
N GLU A 18 20.44 24.44 6.56
CA GLU A 18 20.73 24.83 5.18
C GLU A 18 19.50 24.79 4.25
N VAL A 19 18.51 23.95 4.60
CA VAL A 19 17.20 23.84 3.93
C VAL A 19 16.19 24.81 4.55
N GLY A 20 16.04 24.77 5.89
CA GLY A 20 15.04 25.53 6.63
C GLY A 20 15.28 27.03 6.68
N ARG A 21 16.55 27.47 6.72
CA ARG A 21 16.96 28.89 6.69
C ARG A 21 16.21 29.75 7.72
N GLY A 22 16.00 29.21 8.92
CA GLY A 22 15.28 29.84 10.03
C GLY A 22 13.89 29.25 10.27
N GLU A 23 13.28 28.59 9.29
CA GLU A 23 11.97 27.97 9.44
C GLU A 23 12.00 26.73 10.33
N GLU A 24 13.16 26.07 10.45
CA GLU A 24 13.38 24.94 11.35
C GLU A 24 13.05 25.27 12.82
N ASN A 25 13.14 26.55 13.21
CA ASN A 25 12.82 27.00 14.56
C ASN A 25 11.35 26.82 14.93
N LYS A 26 10.46 26.65 13.96
CA LYS A 26 9.03 26.38 14.20
C LYS A 26 8.78 24.96 14.71
N ILE A 27 9.77 24.06 14.60
CA ILE A 27 9.75 22.66 15.06
C ILE A 27 10.96 22.36 15.96
N ALA A 28 11.25 23.29 16.88
CA ALA A 28 12.42 23.21 17.74
C ALA A 28 12.38 22.01 18.70
N ASP A 29 11.20 21.59 19.18
CA ASP A 29 11.08 20.46 20.10
C ASP A 29 11.43 19.13 19.41
N THR A 30 11.09 19.00 18.13
CA THR A 30 11.50 17.89 17.26
C THR A 30 13.01 17.85 17.09
N ILE A 31 13.64 19.00 16.82
CA ILE A 31 15.09 19.12 16.68
C ILE A 31 15.80 18.74 17.99
N ASN A 32 15.30 19.24 19.12
CA ASN A 32 15.83 18.94 20.46
C ASN A 32 15.73 17.43 20.75
N SER A 33 14.58 16.82 20.46
CA SER A 33 14.35 15.39 20.64
C SER A 33 15.25 14.53 19.75
N LEU A 34 15.49 14.93 18.50
CA LEU A 34 16.44 14.25 17.60
C LEU A 34 17.89 14.35 18.09
N ASN A 35 18.27 15.49 18.68
CA ASN A 35 19.57 15.63 19.33
C ASN A 35 19.69 14.72 20.58
N GLU A 36 18.61 14.52 21.33
CA GLU A 36 18.58 13.56 22.45
C GLU A 36 18.75 12.12 21.96
N VAL A 37 17.99 11.72 20.93
CA VAL A 37 18.14 10.39 20.28
C VAL A 37 19.56 10.18 19.77
N SER A 38 20.15 11.20 19.14
CA SER A 38 21.54 11.15 18.66
C SER A 38 22.55 10.88 19.80
N LYS A 39 22.42 11.56 20.94
CA LYS A 39 23.27 11.32 22.12
C LYS A 39 23.06 9.92 22.70
N ASP A 40 21.82 9.44 22.73
CA ASP A 40 21.47 8.11 23.23
C ASP A 40 21.99 6.98 22.32
N ILE A 41 22.06 7.20 21.00
CA ILE A 41 22.72 6.31 20.03
C ILE A 41 24.24 6.35 20.22
N ALA A 42 24.85 7.53 20.34
CA ALA A 42 26.28 7.67 20.56
C ALA A 42 26.75 6.91 21.82
N LYS A 43 25.98 7.00 22.91
CA LYS A 43 26.24 6.26 24.16
C LYS A 43 26.22 4.74 23.97
N LYS A 44 25.40 4.22 23.06
CA LYS A 44 25.33 2.78 22.74
C LYS A 44 26.45 2.32 21.82
N SER A 45 27.04 3.26 21.07
CA SER A 45 28.13 3.02 20.12
C SER A 45 27.90 1.78 19.25
N PRO A 46 26.79 1.72 18.48
CA PRO A 46 26.45 0.56 17.67
C PRO A 46 27.38 0.39 16.47
N ASP A 47 27.78 -0.84 16.18
CA ASP A 47 28.55 -1.16 14.98
C ASP A 47 27.72 -0.99 13.70
N THR A 48 26.39 -1.13 13.83
CA THR A 48 25.45 -1.06 12.72
C THR A 48 24.20 -0.24 13.08
N ILE A 49 23.80 0.67 12.19
CA ILE A 49 22.51 1.37 12.25
C ILE A 49 21.61 0.82 11.16
N ILE A 50 20.42 0.38 11.53
CA ILE A 50 19.38 -0.08 10.61
C ILE A 50 18.40 1.08 10.42
N VAL A 51 18.20 1.52 9.18
CA VAL A 51 17.24 2.58 8.85
C VAL A 51 16.21 2.04 7.86
N ILE A 52 14.94 2.15 8.23
CA ILE A 52 13.82 1.89 7.33
C ILE A 52 13.27 3.23 6.85
N THR A 53 13.18 3.43 5.54
CA THR A 53 12.76 4.70 4.93
C THR A 53 11.66 4.50 3.89
N PRO A 54 10.74 5.47 3.72
CA PRO A 54 9.76 5.49 2.63
C PRO A 54 10.26 6.08 1.31
N HIS A 55 11.42 6.75 1.27
CA HIS A 55 11.82 7.59 0.13
C HIS A 55 12.96 7.05 -0.73
N GLY A 56 13.51 5.89 -0.36
CA GLY A 56 14.52 5.21 -1.15
C GLY A 56 13.93 4.59 -2.42
N THR A 57 14.71 3.76 -3.11
CA THR A 57 14.19 3.08 -4.30
C THR A 57 13.15 2.03 -3.89
N MET A 58 11.87 2.36 -4.10
CA MET A 58 10.73 1.53 -3.71
C MET A 58 10.25 0.64 -4.86
N PHE A 59 10.03 -0.63 -4.56
CA PHE A 59 9.33 -1.57 -5.43
C PHE A 59 7.90 -1.76 -4.92
N ARG A 60 6.97 -2.07 -5.83
CA ARG A 60 5.55 -2.20 -5.48
C ARG A 60 5.24 -3.48 -4.71
N ASP A 61 6.09 -4.49 -4.84
CA ASP A 61 5.82 -5.88 -4.46
C ASP A 61 6.94 -6.52 -3.64
N ALA A 62 8.04 -5.82 -3.36
CA ALA A 62 9.16 -6.34 -2.57
C ALA A 62 9.90 -5.26 -1.78
N VAL A 63 10.28 -5.56 -0.55
CA VAL A 63 11.12 -4.67 0.26
C VAL A 63 12.52 -4.58 -0.34
N ALA A 64 13.05 -3.37 -0.52
CA ALA A 64 14.36 -3.17 -1.10
C ALA A 64 15.46 -3.10 -0.03
N LEU A 65 16.48 -3.92 -0.21
CA LEU A 65 17.69 -3.96 0.62
C LEU A 65 18.84 -3.38 -0.20
N THR A 66 19.36 -2.23 0.19
CA THR A 66 20.50 -1.62 -0.54
C THR A 66 21.73 -2.52 -0.40
N PHE A 67 22.29 -2.99 -1.52
CA PHE A 67 23.38 -3.96 -1.52
C PHE A 67 24.57 -3.49 -2.37
N CYS A 68 25.29 -2.48 -1.89
CA CYS A 68 26.52 -1.94 -2.47
C CYS A 68 27.56 -1.70 -1.38
N ASP A 69 28.84 -1.48 -1.70
CA ASP A 69 29.87 -1.30 -0.64
C ASP A 69 29.66 0.01 0.15
N SER A 70 29.17 1.04 -0.53
CA SER A 70 28.74 2.30 0.10
C SER A 70 27.59 2.91 -0.67
N VAL A 71 26.81 3.75 0.00
CA VAL A 71 25.71 4.53 -0.58
C VAL A 71 25.93 6.01 -0.26
N SER A 72 25.48 6.89 -1.15
CA SER A 72 25.63 8.34 -0.97
C SER A 72 24.32 9.07 -1.30
N GLY A 73 24.17 10.24 -0.71
CA GLY A 73 23.05 11.13 -0.98
C GLY A 73 23.31 12.54 -0.48
N SER A 74 22.46 13.47 -0.87
CA SER A 74 22.58 14.89 -0.53
C SER A 74 21.21 15.57 -0.50
N PHE A 75 21.14 16.75 0.11
CA PHE A 75 19.97 17.63 0.03
C PHE A 75 19.99 18.55 -1.20
N LYS A 76 20.64 18.15 -2.30
CA LYS A 76 20.68 18.94 -3.54
C LYS A 76 19.27 19.27 -4.05
N ASP A 77 18.36 18.30 -4.01
CA ASP A 77 16.98 18.47 -4.45
C ASP A 77 16.17 19.43 -3.55
N PHE A 78 16.70 19.76 -2.37
CA PHE A 78 16.16 20.73 -1.43
C PHE A 78 16.97 22.04 -1.39
N GLY A 79 17.86 22.27 -2.36
CA GLY A 79 18.66 23.49 -2.43
C GLY A 79 19.82 23.58 -1.43
N ALA A 80 20.17 22.47 -0.76
CA ALA A 80 21.24 22.38 0.23
C ALA A 80 22.26 21.28 -0.14
N GLY A 81 22.77 21.31 -1.37
CA GLY A 81 23.67 20.27 -1.90
C GLY A 81 25.01 20.12 -1.16
N SER A 82 25.41 21.11 -0.36
CA SER A 82 26.56 21.02 0.54
C SER A 82 26.35 20.00 1.67
N VAL A 83 25.10 19.76 2.07
CA VAL A 83 24.74 18.74 3.06
C VAL A 83 24.63 17.40 2.32
N SER A 84 25.67 16.59 2.46
CA SER A 84 25.78 15.28 1.84
C SER A 84 26.42 14.28 2.79
N MET A 85 26.20 12.99 2.54
CA MET A 85 26.84 11.92 3.30
C MET A 85 27.08 10.70 2.43
N LYS A 86 28.11 9.95 2.81
CA LYS A 86 28.46 8.65 2.23
C LYS A 86 28.70 7.67 3.37
N LEU A 87 28.01 6.53 3.31
CA LEU A 87 28.02 5.54 4.38
C LEU A 87 28.32 4.15 3.79
N SER A 88 29.10 3.36 4.51
CA SER A 88 29.38 1.97 4.16
C SER A 88 28.21 1.08 4.55
N ILE A 89 27.83 0.13 3.69
CA ILE A 89 26.75 -0.80 3.99
C ILE A 89 27.26 -2.00 4.79
N ASP A 90 26.51 -2.45 5.80
CA ASP A 90 26.74 -3.75 6.45
C ASP A 90 26.23 -4.87 5.54
N LYS A 91 27.03 -5.25 4.53
CA LYS A 91 26.65 -6.27 3.53
C LYS A 91 26.40 -7.63 4.15
N GLU A 92 27.10 -7.99 5.22
CA GLU A 92 26.94 -9.28 5.90
C GLU A 92 25.56 -9.37 6.56
N LEU A 93 25.17 -8.35 7.33
CA LEU A 93 23.82 -8.31 7.92
C LEU A 93 22.73 -8.17 6.84
N THR A 94 22.98 -7.37 5.80
CA THR A 94 22.03 -7.18 4.69
C THR A 94 21.76 -8.49 3.93
N ASP A 95 22.82 -9.25 3.60
CA ASP A 95 22.67 -10.56 2.96
C ASP A 95 21.97 -11.56 3.89
N LYS A 96 22.31 -11.57 5.18
CA LYS A 96 21.63 -12.45 6.15
C LYS A 96 20.13 -12.18 6.23
N ILE A 97 19.73 -10.90 6.24
CA ILE A 97 18.32 -10.48 6.20
C ILE A 97 17.67 -10.96 4.89
N TYR A 98 18.35 -10.79 3.76
CA TYR A 98 17.86 -11.25 2.45
C TYR A 98 17.64 -12.77 2.41
N GLN A 99 18.65 -13.57 2.74
CA GLN A 99 18.56 -15.04 2.71
C GLN A 99 17.45 -15.55 3.64
N THR A 100 17.35 -14.97 4.84
CA THR A 100 16.31 -15.34 5.81
C THR A 100 14.92 -14.96 5.28
N SER A 101 14.78 -13.82 4.62
CA SER A 101 13.52 -13.37 4.00
C SER A 101 13.08 -14.30 2.87
N ILE A 102 14.00 -14.70 1.98
CA ILE A 102 13.72 -15.68 0.92
C ILE A 102 13.27 -17.02 1.53
N SER A 103 13.96 -17.51 2.57
CA SER A 103 13.60 -18.77 3.24
C SER A 103 12.20 -18.74 3.88
N GLN A 104 11.75 -17.57 4.33
CA GLN A 104 10.44 -17.34 4.94
C GLN A 104 9.39 -16.81 3.96
N LYS A 105 9.71 -16.75 2.67
CA LYS A 105 8.84 -16.28 1.59
C LYS A 105 8.35 -14.83 1.78
N ILE A 106 9.16 -14.00 2.42
CA ILE A 106 8.93 -12.55 2.47
C ILE A 106 9.55 -11.93 1.21
N PRO A 107 8.77 -11.18 0.41
CA PRO A 107 9.27 -10.62 -0.84
C PRO A 107 10.28 -9.51 -0.55
N VAL A 108 11.54 -9.77 -0.94
CA VAL A 108 12.66 -8.84 -0.82
C VAL A 108 13.45 -8.80 -2.12
N VAL A 109 14.13 -7.69 -2.35
CA VAL A 109 15.02 -7.52 -3.48
C VAL A 109 16.34 -6.88 -3.04
N MET A 110 17.45 -7.41 -3.54
CA MET A 110 18.75 -6.75 -3.41
C MET A 110 18.82 -5.61 -4.41
N ALA A 111 18.73 -4.38 -3.92
CA ALA A 111 18.84 -3.17 -4.71
C ALA A 111 20.31 -2.76 -4.82
N ASP A 112 20.97 -3.20 -5.88
CA ASP A 112 22.31 -2.75 -6.28
C ASP A 112 22.24 -1.93 -7.58
N ASN A 113 23.36 -1.31 -7.98
CA ASN A 113 23.40 -0.51 -9.21
C ASN A 113 23.24 -1.36 -10.48
N SER A 114 23.54 -2.66 -10.45
CA SER A 114 23.36 -3.55 -11.59
C SER A 114 21.87 -3.73 -11.87
N LEU A 115 21.08 -4.09 -10.85
CA LEU A 115 19.63 -4.22 -10.94
C LEU A 115 18.97 -2.88 -11.30
N LEU A 116 19.32 -1.81 -10.59
CA LEU A 116 18.63 -0.52 -10.71
C LEU A 116 18.89 0.17 -12.06
N SER A 117 20.04 -0.09 -12.70
CA SER A 117 20.34 0.43 -14.02
C SER A 117 19.31 0.01 -15.09
N ARG A 118 18.70 -1.18 -14.93
CA ARG A 118 17.63 -1.70 -15.81
C ARG A 118 16.35 -0.86 -15.76
N TYR A 119 16.20 -0.05 -14.71
CA TYR A 119 15.09 0.88 -14.51
C TYR A 119 15.51 2.34 -14.65
N HIS A 120 16.73 2.61 -15.15
CA HIS A 120 17.33 3.95 -15.20
C HIS A 120 17.39 4.62 -13.81
N ARG A 121 17.68 3.81 -12.78
CA ARG A 121 17.86 4.24 -11.39
C ARG A 121 19.23 3.81 -10.87
N SER A 122 19.61 4.35 -9.73
CA SER A 122 20.82 3.97 -8.98
C SER A 122 20.49 3.89 -7.50
N THR A 123 21.36 3.24 -6.72
CA THR A 123 21.25 3.30 -5.27
C THR A 123 21.50 4.73 -4.81
N VAL A 124 20.66 5.21 -3.90
CA VAL A 124 20.72 6.56 -3.34
C VAL A 124 20.35 6.46 -1.88
N LEU A 125 21.06 7.23 -1.05
CA LEU A 125 20.64 7.50 0.31
C LEU A 125 19.65 8.65 0.25
N ASP A 126 18.36 8.36 0.41
CA ASP A 126 17.30 9.35 0.30
C ASP A 126 17.19 10.24 1.56
N HIS A 127 16.49 11.35 1.45
CA HIS A 127 16.28 12.29 2.55
C HIS A 127 15.61 11.65 3.78
N GLY A 128 14.77 10.63 3.58
CA GLY A 128 14.16 9.86 4.67
C GLY A 128 15.20 9.17 5.55
N ALA A 129 16.31 8.71 4.97
CA ALA A 129 17.44 8.19 5.74
C ALA A 129 18.43 9.28 6.17
N ILE A 130 18.72 10.25 5.29
CA ILE A 130 19.70 11.32 5.58
C ILE A 130 19.29 12.16 6.78
N VAL A 131 18.01 12.56 6.91
CA VAL A 131 17.59 13.46 7.99
C VAL A 131 17.89 12.87 9.38
N PRO A 132 17.42 11.65 9.75
CA PRO A 132 17.80 11.05 11.03
C PRO A 132 19.31 10.89 11.20
N LEU A 133 20.01 10.42 10.16
CA LEU A 133 21.45 10.18 10.19
C LEU A 133 22.29 11.46 10.28
N TYR A 134 21.78 12.59 9.79
CA TYR A 134 22.41 13.89 9.95
C TYR A 134 22.51 14.26 11.42
N PHE A 135 21.47 14.03 12.22
CA PHE A 135 21.52 14.25 13.67
C PHE A 135 22.43 13.24 14.35
N VAL A 136 22.37 11.95 13.99
CA VAL A 136 23.27 10.92 14.55
C VAL A 136 24.73 11.29 14.33
N ASN A 137 25.10 11.68 13.10
CA ASN A 137 26.47 11.99 12.70
C ASN A 137 27.06 13.22 13.40
N LYS A 138 26.25 14.04 14.09
CA LYS A 138 26.76 15.12 14.96
C LYS A 138 27.49 14.57 16.19
N ASN A 139 27.11 13.38 16.68
CA ASN A 139 27.66 12.79 17.91
C ASN A 139 28.33 11.44 17.69
N TYR A 140 28.02 10.71 16.60
CA TYR A 140 28.55 9.38 16.34
C TYR A 140 28.56 9.04 14.85
N THR A 141 29.72 8.62 14.33
CA THR A 141 29.92 8.32 12.90
C THR A 141 30.53 6.94 12.62
N ASN A 142 30.99 6.23 13.66
CA ASN A 142 31.69 4.95 13.50
C ASN A 142 30.72 3.76 13.42
N TYR A 143 29.91 3.70 12.37
CA TYR A 143 28.95 2.62 12.14
C TYR A 143 28.86 2.24 10.66
N ARG A 144 28.30 1.06 10.39
CA ARG A 144 27.85 0.63 9.06
C ARG A 144 26.32 0.74 8.97
N LEU A 145 25.81 0.91 7.76
CA LEU A 145 24.38 1.12 7.52
C LEU A 145 23.72 -0.14 6.97
N VAL A 146 22.56 -0.51 7.48
CA VAL A 146 21.58 -1.34 6.76
C VAL A 146 20.47 -0.41 6.30
N HIS A 147 20.41 -0.16 4.99
CA HIS A 147 19.46 0.76 4.38
C HIS A 147 18.34 -0.01 3.70
N ILE A 148 17.12 0.18 4.20
CA ILE A 148 15.94 -0.58 3.78
C ILE A 148 14.86 0.39 3.33
N THR A 149 14.36 0.20 2.12
CA THR A 149 13.14 0.88 1.66
C THR A 149 11.98 -0.09 1.76
N TYR A 150 10.96 0.25 2.57
CA TYR A 150 9.79 -0.60 2.70
C TYR A 150 9.01 -0.65 1.38
N ALA A 151 8.13 -1.64 1.24
CA ALA A 151 7.20 -1.77 0.11
C ALA A 151 5.74 -1.69 0.60
N PRO A 152 4.79 -1.34 -0.27
CA PRO A 152 3.36 -1.38 0.04
C PRO A 152 2.81 -2.82 -0.02
N ILE A 153 3.49 -3.75 0.64
CA ILE A 153 3.05 -5.14 0.83
C ILE A 153 2.19 -5.26 2.10
N ASP A 154 1.74 -6.47 2.41
CA ASP A 154 0.83 -6.70 3.53
C ASP A 154 1.44 -6.35 4.89
N ASP A 155 0.63 -5.77 5.78
CA ASP A 155 1.06 -5.31 7.11
C ASP A 155 1.67 -6.44 7.96
N ILE A 156 1.16 -7.67 7.86
CA ILE A 156 1.73 -8.82 8.59
C ILE A 156 3.05 -9.26 7.97
N GLU A 157 3.22 -9.15 6.64
CA GLU A 157 4.50 -9.42 5.99
C GLU A 157 5.58 -8.41 6.42
N LEU A 158 5.22 -7.13 6.56
CA LEU A 158 6.11 -6.10 7.12
C LEU A 158 6.50 -6.40 8.57
N TYR A 159 5.55 -6.87 9.39
CA TYR A 159 5.84 -7.31 10.76
C TYR A 159 6.78 -8.52 10.80
N LYS A 160 6.51 -9.55 9.99
CA LYS A 160 7.40 -10.72 9.86
C LYS A 160 8.79 -10.31 9.40
N PHE A 161 8.89 -9.35 8.48
CA PHE A 161 10.18 -8.81 8.04
C PHE A 161 10.96 -8.16 9.20
N GLY A 162 10.28 -7.44 10.10
CA GLY A 162 10.87 -6.97 11.36
C GLY A 162 11.42 -8.07 12.26
N MET A 163 10.68 -9.18 12.39
CA MET A 163 11.12 -10.36 13.14
C MET A 163 12.40 -10.95 12.52
N ILE A 164 12.47 -10.99 11.19
CA ILE A 164 13.64 -11.45 10.44
C ILE A 164 14.87 -10.57 10.70
N ILE A 165 14.69 -9.24 10.74
CA ILE A 165 15.77 -8.31 11.09
C ILE A 165 16.30 -8.62 12.50
N SER A 166 15.43 -8.68 13.52
CA SER A 166 15.86 -8.96 14.89
C SER A 166 16.59 -10.31 14.98
N LYS A 167 16.06 -11.35 14.33
CA LYS A 167 16.69 -12.67 14.30
C LYS A 167 18.07 -12.64 13.64
N SER A 168 18.20 -11.95 12.50
CA SER A 168 19.45 -11.84 11.75
C SER A 168 20.53 -11.10 12.56
N VAL A 169 20.13 -10.04 13.26
CA VAL A 169 21.00 -9.27 14.16
C VAL A 169 21.47 -10.13 15.34
N ASP A 170 20.56 -10.87 15.98
CA ASP A 170 20.89 -11.75 17.09
C ASP A 170 21.81 -12.91 16.65
N GLU A 171 21.55 -13.55 15.50
CA GLU A 171 22.38 -14.64 14.97
C GLU A 171 23.80 -14.21 14.58
N LEU A 172 23.98 -12.99 14.07
CA LEU A 172 25.29 -12.43 13.75
C LEU A 172 25.97 -11.74 14.94
N GLY A 173 25.31 -11.69 16.10
CA GLY A 173 25.84 -11.00 17.29
C GLY A 173 26.12 -9.50 17.06
N ARG A 174 25.36 -8.83 16.19
CA ARG A 174 25.63 -7.43 15.81
C ARG A 174 25.11 -6.44 16.84
N ASN A 175 25.98 -5.59 17.39
CA ASN A 175 25.55 -4.44 18.18
C ASN A 175 24.88 -3.41 17.28
N ALA A 176 23.55 -3.35 17.30
CA ALA A 176 22.79 -2.54 16.36
C ALA A 176 21.74 -1.63 17.03
N VAL A 177 21.40 -0.55 16.33
CA VAL A 177 20.21 0.27 16.62
C VAL A 177 19.28 0.30 15.43
N PHE A 178 17.99 0.49 15.69
CA PHE A 178 16.92 0.47 14.70
C PHE A 178 16.22 1.83 14.64
N ILE A 179 16.15 2.45 13.47
CA ILE A 179 15.44 3.70 13.21
C ILE A 179 14.33 3.44 12.19
N ALA A 180 13.08 3.51 12.64
CA ALA A 180 11.93 3.64 11.76
C ALA A 180 11.80 5.12 11.37
N SER A 181 12.14 5.44 10.11
CA SER A 181 12.04 6.80 9.60
C SER A 181 10.65 7.02 8.97
N GLY A 182 10.00 8.12 9.32
CA GLY A 182 8.60 8.33 8.97
C GLY A 182 8.01 9.62 9.51
N ASP A 183 7.50 10.47 8.62
CA ASP A 183 6.54 11.52 9.00
C ASP A 183 5.14 10.91 9.17
N LEU A 184 4.36 11.45 10.10
CA LEU A 184 2.99 10.99 10.40
C LEU A 184 2.00 11.59 9.37
N SER A 185 0.79 11.98 9.77
CA SER A 185 -0.20 12.59 8.88
C SER A 185 0.36 13.79 8.12
N HIS A 186 -0.03 13.93 6.84
CA HIS A 186 0.30 15.08 6.02
C HIS A 186 -0.89 16.02 5.76
N ARG A 187 -1.96 15.87 6.55
CA ARG A 187 -3.23 16.57 6.37
C ARG A 187 -3.69 17.32 7.61
N LEU A 188 -2.75 17.84 8.40
CA LEU A 188 -3.07 18.51 9.67
C LEU A 188 -3.56 19.95 9.51
N LYS A 189 -3.32 20.59 8.36
CA LYS A 189 -3.71 21.98 8.07
C LYS A 189 -4.06 22.18 6.60
N GLU A 190 -4.82 23.22 6.29
CA GLU A 190 -5.14 23.59 4.91
C GLU A 190 -3.92 24.11 4.15
N GLU A 191 -3.02 24.81 4.84
CA GLU A 191 -1.76 25.33 4.28
C GLU A 191 -0.64 24.27 4.22
N GLY A 192 -0.98 22.99 4.43
CA GLY A 192 -0.06 21.86 4.38
C GLY A 192 0.21 21.37 2.95
N PRO A 193 1.04 20.32 2.80
CA PRO A 193 1.35 19.74 1.48
C PRO A 193 0.14 19.05 0.81
N TYR A 194 -0.89 18.71 1.59
CA TYR A 194 -2.15 18.17 1.13
C TYR A 194 -3.31 18.87 1.84
N SER A 195 -4.51 18.79 1.27
CA SER A 195 -5.74 19.32 1.86
C SER A 195 -5.95 18.81 3.28
N TYR A 196 -6.53 19.64 4.15
CA TYR A 196 -6.84 19.24 5.51
C TYR A 196 -7.77 18.02 5.57
N SER A 197 -7.56 17.17 6.57
CA SER A 197 -8.50 16.12 6.93
C SER A 197 -8.50 15.92 8.45
N PRO A 198 -9.68 15.85 9.11
CA PRO A 198 -9.76 15.54 10.54
C PRO A 198 -9.22 14.14 10.86
N ASN A 199 -9.19 13.23 9.86
CA ASN A 199 -8.58 11.91 10.00
C ASN A 199 -7.05 11.99 10.16
N GLY A 200 -6.42 13.09 9.75
CA GLY A 200 -5.00 13.32 9.97
C GLY A 200 -4.64 13.40 11.46
N GLU A 201 -5.32 14.28 12.20
CA GLU A 201 -5.10 14.41 13.65
C GLU A 201 -5.54 13.14 14.41
N LYS A 202 -6.63 12.52 13.94
CA LYS A 202 -7.11 11.26 14.51
C LYS A 202 -6.05 10.16 14.39
N PHE A 203 -5.47 9.98 13.20
CA PHE A 203 -4.40 9.01 12.97
C PHE A 203 -3.22 9.25 13.89
N ASP A 204 -2.66 10.47 13.90
CA ASP A 204 -1.46 10.80 14.68
C ASP A 204 -1.67 10.51 16.18
N ARG A 205 -2.83 10.91 16.71
CA ARG A 205 -3.18 10.67 18.11
C ARG A 205 -3.34 9.19 18.43
N GLU A 206 -4.09 8.42 17.63
CA GLU A 206 -4.30 6.99 17.86
C GLU A 206 -2.97 6.24 17.77
N PHE A 207 -2.24 6.45 16.68
CA PHE A 207 -0.97 5.79 16.40
C PHE A 207 0.08 6.05 17.49
N LEU A 208 0.31 7.31 17.88
CA LEU A 208 1.30 7.62 18.93
C LEU A 208 0.88 7.09 20.30
N ASN A 209 -0.42 7.08 20.62
CA ASN A 209 -0.91 6.53 21.89
C ASN A 209 -0.71 5.01 21.96
N ASP A 210 -0.95 4.29 20.88
CA ASP A 210 -0.77 2.83 20.82
C ASP A 210 0.71 2.48 20.94
N LEU A 211 1.59 3.21 20.25
CA LEU A 211 3.04 3.09 20.36
C LEU A 211 3.55 3.40 21.77
N LYS A 212 3.01 4.42 22.43
CA LYS A 212 3.36 4.77 23.82
C LYS A 212 2.99 3.66 24.79
N LYS A 213 1.84 3.00 24.59
CA LYS A 213 1.39 1.86 25.40
C LYS A 213 2.15 0.57 25.09
N GLY A 214 2.82 0.50 23.92
CA GLY A 214 3.43 -0.74 23.42
C GLY A 214 2.39 -1.72 22.86
N SER A 215 1.26 -1.22 22.38
CA SER A 215 0.15 -2.05 21.88
C SER A 215 0.27 -2.29 20.37
N VAL A 216 0.83 -3.44 20.00
CA VAL A 216 0.95 -3.85 18.59
C VAL A 216 -0.44 -4.08 17.99
N GLU A 217 -1.34 -4.75 18.71
CA GLU A 217 -2.68 -5.10 18.22
C GLU A 217 -3.53 -3.86 17.91
N ASP A 218 -3.52 -2.86 18.79
CA ASP A 218 -4.26 -1.60 18.57
C ASP A 218 -3.71 -0.87 17.33
N THR A 219 -2.36 -0.83 17.18
CA THR A 219 -1.70 -0.24 16.00
C THR A 219 -2.14 -0.92 14.69
N PHE A 220 -2.44 -2.23 14.70
CA PHE A 220 -2.95 -2.98 13.54
C PHE A 220 -4.46 -2.85 13.31
N SER A 221 -5.16 -2.25 14.27
CA SER A 221 -6.62 -2.13 14.29
C SER A 221 -7.10 -0.72 13.92
N ILE A 222 -6.19 0.25 13.75
CA ILE A 222 -6.51 1.57 13.19
C ILE A 222 -7.23 1.41 11.86
N ASP A 223 -8.32 2.15 11.69
CA ASP A 223 -9.21 2.07 10.53
C ASP A 223 -8.46 2.40 9.22
N LYS A 224 -8.66 1.57 8.18
CA LYS A 224 -7.99 1.73 6.89
C LYS A 224 -8.32 3.05 6.19
N SER A 225 -9.55 3.56 6.33
CA SER A 225 -9.95 4.85 5.79
C SER A 225 -9.23 6.00 6.51
N VAL A 226 -9.04 5.90 7.83
CA VAL A 226 -8.28 6.88 8.61
C VAL A 226 -6.81 6.90 8.16
N ILE A 227 -6.18 5.73 7.97
CA ILE A 227 -4.80 5.62 7.48
C ILE A 227 -4.68 6.24 6.08
N GLN A 228 -5.57 5.87 5.15
CA GLN A 228 -5.54 6.37 3.78
C GLN A 228 -5.77 7.89 3.73
N ASP A 229 -6.74 8.39 4.50
CA ASP A 229 -7.07 9.80 4.54
C ASP A 229 -5.98 10.63 5.20
N ALA A 230 -5.24 10.11 6.18
CA ALA A 230 -4.16 10.84 6.83
C ALA A 230 -2.96 11.13 5.90
N GLY A 231 -2.77 10.33 4.84
CA GLY A 231 -1.66 10.50 3.91
C GLY A 231 -0.28 10.30 4.54
N GLU A 232 -0.21 9.47 5.58
CA GLU A 232 0.96 9.22 6.42
C GLU A 232 2.10 8.45 5.72
N ARG A 233 3.32 8.52 6.26
CA ARG A 233 4.49 7.76 5.75
C ARG A 233 5.25 6.94 6.81
N ALA A 234 4.88 7.01 8.08
CA ALA A 234 5.60 6.34 9.16
C ALA A 234 5.13 4.92 9.45
N ARG A 235 3.87 4.61 9.16
CA ARG A 235 3.24 3.37 9.62
C ARG A 235 4.03 2.15 9.19
N ARG A 236 4.38 2.04 7.91
CA ARG A 236 5.04 0.83 7.37
C ARG A 236 6.43 0.62 7.95
N SER A 237 7.23 1.68 8.15
CA SER A 237 8.53 1.56 8.82
C SER A 237 8.38 1.17 10.28
N VAL A 238 7.35 1.69 10.95
CA VAL A 238 7.02 1.31 12.33
C VAL A 238 6.50 -0.12 12.43
N LEU A 239 5.69 -0.63 11.51
CA LEU A 239 5.26 -2.04 11.52
C LEU A 239 6.43 -3.01 11.49
N ILE A 240 7.47 -2.69 10.71
CA ILE A 240 8.74 -3.44 10.70
C ILE A 240 9.44 -3.31 12.06
N LEU A 241 9.52 -2.10 12.64
CA LEU A 241 10.08 -1.91 13.99
C LEU A 241 9.32 -2.70 15.07
N LEU A 242 7.98 -2.75 14.99
CA LEU A 242 7.14 -3.55 15.88
C LEU A 242 7.43 -5.04 15.74
N GLY A 243 7.68 -5.53 14.53
CA GLY A 243 8.12 -6.90 14.27
C GLY A 243 9.43 -7.25 14.98
N ALA A 244 10.36 -6.30 15.11
CA ALA A 244 11.62 -6.53 15.84
C ALA A 244 11.40 -6.68 17.37
N PHE A 245 10.24 -6.24 17.88
CA PHE A 245 9.80 -6.48 19.26
C PHE A 245 9.04 -7.79 19.46
N ASP A 246 8.77 -8.59 18.43
CA ASP A 246 7.99 -9.82 18.61
C ASP A 246 8.60 -10.74 19.69
N GLY A 247 7.74 -11.29 20.55
CA GLY A 247 8.17 -12.06 21.71
C GLY A 247 8.71 -11.22 22.87
N LYS A 248 8.57 -9.89 22.83
CA LYS A 248 9.01 -8.96 23.89
C LYS A 248 7.88 -8.00 24.25
N LYS A 249 7.87 -7.53 25.49
CA LYS A 249 7.08 -6.37 25.92
C LYS A 249 7.96 -5.13 25.81
N PHE A 250 7.39 -4.03 25.34
CA PHE A 250 8.08 -2.76 25.21
C PHE A 250 7.16 -1.62 25.61
N LYS A 251 7.74 -0.44 25.83
CA LYS A 251 6.99 0.81 26.05
C LYS A 251 7.60 1.90 25.17
N GLY A 252 6.75 2.73 24.59
CA GLY A 252 7.17 3.92 23.88
C GLY A 252 7.30 5.13 24.80
N ASN A 253 8.37 5.89 24.63
CA ASN A 253 8.57 7.20 25.21
C ASN A 253 8.48 8.25 24.08
N LEU A 254 7.39 9.02 24.08
CA LEU A 254 7.19 10.15 23.16
C LEU A 254 8.02 11.33 23.66
N LEU A 255 9.05 11.71 22.92
CA LEU A 255 9.94 12.82 23.26
C LEU A 255 9.35 14.16 22.80
N SER A 256 8.83 14.20 21.57
CA SER A 256 8.09 15.35 21.04
C SER A 256 7.07 14.93 19.99
N TYR A 257 6.08 15.79 19.79
CA TYR A 257 5.16 15.76 18.65
C TYR A 257 4.80 17.19 18.25
N GLU A 258 5.05 17.56 17.00
CA GLU A 258 4.75 18.89 16.46
C GLU A 258 4.12 18.75 15.06
N GLY A 259 3.32 19.73 14.64
CA GLY A 259 2.77 19.75 13.27
C GLY A 259 2.55 21.12 12.63
N PRO A 260 3.51 22.07 12.74
CA PRO A 260 3.29 23.44 12.31
C PRO A 260 3.14 23.59 10.80
N PHE A 261 3.69 22.66 10.01
CA PHE A 261 3.69 22.68 8.53
C PHE A 261 2.61 21.80 7.90
N GLY A 262 1.56 21.43 8.66
CA GLY A 262 0.51 20.53 8.16
C GLY A 262 0.90 19.05 8.11
N VAL A 263 2.12 18.72 8.57
CA VAL A 263 2.66 17.37 8.70
C VAL A 263 2.97 17.07 10.16
N GLY A 264 2.62 15.88 10.65
CA GLY A 264 2.91 15.44 12.01
C GLY A 264 4.34 14.88 12.16
N TYR A 265 5.09 15.42 13.11
CA TYR A 265 6.48 15.05 13.40
C TYR A 265 6.57 14.47 14.80
N GLY A 266 6.52 13.14 14.92
CA GLY A 266 6.68 12.44 16.19
C GLY A 266 8.07 11.86 16.37
N VAL A 267 8.75 12.15 17.49
CA VAL A 267 10.03 11.51 17.86
C VAL A 267 9.79 10.60 19.05
N MET A 268 10.11 9.30 18.91
CA MET A 268 9.96 8.34 20.00
C MET A 268 11.21 7.49 20.21
N LYS A 269 11.45 7.16 21.48
CA LYS A 269 12.36 6.09 21.89
C LYS A 269 11.53 4.92 22.44
N PHE A 270 11.97 3.69 22.20
CA PHE A 270 11.29 2.50 22.72
C PHE A 270 12.23 1.69 23.61
N ASP A 271 11.71 1.25 24.75
CA ASP A 271 12.44 0.45 25.72
C ASP A 271 11.78 -0.93 25.88
N VAL A 272 12.59 -1.99 25.74
CA VAL A 272 12.14 -3.35 26.05
C VAL A 272 12.03 -3.49 27.57
N THR A 273 10.84 -3.86 28.05
CA THR A 273 10.55 -3.95 29.48
C THR A 273 10.69 -5.37 30.02
N SER A 274 10.31 -6.37 29.23
CA SER A 274 10.45 -7.79 29.60
C SER A 274 10.34 -8.71 28.39
N LYS A 275 10.58 -10.01 28.60
CA LYS A 275 10.12 -11.03 27.65
C LYS A 275 8.59 -11.01 27.55
N GLY A 276 8.08 -11.37 26.39
CA GLY A 276 6.66 -11.50 26.10
C GLY A 276 6.39 -12.77 25.30
N THR A 277 5.21 -12.84 24.70
CA THR A 277 4.83 -13.87 23.73
C THR A 277 4.79 -13.25 22.34
N SER A 278 4.98 -14.07 21.31
CA SER A 278 4.72 -13.62 19.95
C SER A 278 3.26 -13.18 19.82
N ILE A 279 3.00 -12.07 19.14
CA ILE A 279 1.63 -11.60 18.85
C ILE A 279 1.23 -11.92 17.41
N LEU A 280 2.14 -12.50 16.62
CA LEU A 280 1.92 -12.82 15.22
C LEU A 280 0.67 -13.67 14.99
N GLU A 281 0.48 -14.72 15.79
CA GLU A 281 -0.71 -15.60 15.69
C GLU A 281 -2.02 -14.83 15.94
N ILE A 282 -1.99 -13.85 16.86
CA ILE A 282 -3.14 -13.00 17.15
C ILE A 282 -3.42 -12.08 15.95
N LEU A 283 -2.39 -11.46 15.38
CA LEU A 283 -2.52 -10.61 14.19
C LEU A 283 -3.08 -11.39 12.99
N GLU A 284 -2.60 -12.61 12.75
CA GLU A 284 -3.08 -13.48 11.68
C GLU A 284 -4.54 -13.90 11.90
N LYS A 285 -4.89 -14.26 13.14
CA LYS A 285 -6.28 -14.59 13.51
C LYS A 285 -7.21 -13.40 13.33
N ASN A 286 -6.82 -12.21 13.80
CA ASN A 286 -7.62 -10.99 13.66
C ASN A 286 -7.78 -10.57 12.21
N ARG A 287 -6.74 -10.73 11.37
CA ARG A 287 -6.83 -10.50 9.93
C ARG A 287 -7.82 -11.45 9.27
N LYS A 288 -7.75 -12.75 9.61
CA LYS A 288 -8.68 -13.76 9.10
C LYS A 288 -10.12 -13.44 9.50
N HIS A 289 -10.34 -13.09 10.77
CA HIS A 289 -11.66 -12.73 11.28
C HIS A 289 -12.23 -11.50 10.56
N ARG A 290 -11.46 -10.41 10.44
CA ARG A 290 -11.88 -9.21 9.69
C ARG A 290 -12.20 -9.51 8.23
N TYR A 291 -11.45 -10.41 7.59
CA TYR A 291 -11.72 -10.86 6.22
C TYR A 291 -13.04 -11.65 6.13
N GLU A 292 -13.30 -12.55 7.09
CA GLU A 292 -14.55 -13.32 7.15
C GLU A 292 -15.76 -12.42 7.43
N GLU A 293 -15.64 -11.45 8.34
CA GLU A 293 -16.69 -10.44 8.59
C GLU A 293 -16.98 -9.63 7.33
N LYS A 294 -15.94 -9.14 6.66
CA LYS A 294 -16.07 -8.41 5.39
C LYS A 294 -16.73 -9.25 4.32
N LEU A 295 -16.38 -10.53 4.19
CA LEU A 295 -17.03 -11.44 3.24
C LEU A 295 -18.50 -11.67 3.59
N ASN A 296 -18.85 -11.77 4.87
CA ASN A 296 -20.21 -12.05 5.30
C ASN A 296 -21.14 -10.83 5.19
N SER A 297 -20.62 -9.61 5.28
CA SER A 297 -21.39 -8.38 5.03
C SER A 297 -21.45 -7.97 3.56
N MET A 298 -20.68 -8.63 2.69
CA MET A 298 -20.58 -8.31 1.27
C MET A 298 -21.84 -8.65 0.50
N ASP A 299 -22.16 -7.85 -0.51
CA ASP A 299 -23.24 -8.15 -1.46
C ASP A 299 -23.05 -9.55 -2.09
N PRO A 300 -24.10 -10.40 -2.16
CA PRO A 300 -24.00 -11.77 -2.66
C PRO A 300 -23.37 -11.92 -4.05
N TYR A 301 -23.58 -10.95 -4.95
CA TYR A 301 -23.05 -10.97 -6.31
C TYR A 301 -21.53 -10.77 -6.30
N VAL A 302 -21.07 -9.78 -5.53
CA VAL A 302 -19.65 -9.45 -5.36
C VAL A 302 -18.92 -10.56 -4.61
N ARG A 303 -19.55 -11.07 -3.53
CA ARG A 303 -19.02 -12.18 -2.74
C ARG A 303 -18.78 -13.42 -3.61
N LEU A 304 -19.74 -13.79 -4.46
CA LEU A 304 -19.60 -14.93 -5.37
C LEU A 304 -18.44 -14.74 -6.35
N ALA A 305 -18.32 -13.55 -6.95
CA ALA A 305 -17.21 -13.24 -7.85
C ALA A 305 -15.85 -13.37 -7.17
N ARG A 306 -15.72 -12.82 -5.96
CA ARG A 306 -14.50 -12.87 -5.15
C ARG A 306 -14.15 -14.28 -4.71
N GLU A 307 -15.08 -15.01 -4.10
CA GLU A 307 -14.86 -16.38 -3.64
C GLU A 307 -14.48 -17.29 -4.81
N ASN A 308 -15.12 -17.12 -5.97
CA ASN A 308 -14.82 -17.93 -7.14
C ASN A 308 -13.43 -17.67 -7.72
N LEU A 309 -13.03 -16.40 -7.92
CA LEU A 309 -11.67 -16.09 -8.38
C LEU A 309 -10.62 -16.54 -7.37
N THR A 310 -10.90 -16.40 -6.06
CA THR A 310 -10.02 -16.88 -4.98
C THR A 310 -9.84 -18.41 -5.03
N ASN A 311 -10.94 -19.15 -5.23
CA ASN A 311 -10.92 -20.60 -5.36
C ASN A 311 -10.12 -21.05 -6.59
N TYR A 312 -10.32 -20.37 -7.72
CA TYR A 312 -9.59 -20.65 -8.95
C TYR A 312 -8.08 -20.42 -8.78
N LEU A 313 -7.68 -19.28 -8.22
CA LEU A 313 -6.27 -18.98 -7.94
C LEU A 313 -5.62 -19.91 -6.91
N THR A 314 -6.42 -20.61 -6.09
CA THR A 314 -5.92 -21.55 -5.09
C THR A 314 -5.88 -22.99 -5.59
N THR A 315 -6.87 -23.41 -6.39
CA THR A 315 -7.09 -24.82 -6.75
C THR A 315 -6.98 -25.11 -8.24
N GLY A 316 -6.92 -24.07 -9.07
CA GLY A 316 -7.01 -24.16 -10.53
C GLY A 316 -8.42 -24.48 -11.06
N LYS A 317 -9.45 -24.48 -10.21
CA LYS A 317 -10.82 -24.85 -10.57
C LYS A 317 -11.85 -23.80 -10.12
N PRO A 318 -12.92 -23.56 -10.90
CA PRO A 318 -14.05 -22.76 -10.45
C PRO A 318 -14.79 -23.43 -9.28
N ILE A 319 -15.61 -22.67 -8.56
CA ILE A 319 -16.54 -23.23 -7.58
C ILE A 319 -17.52 -24.17 -8.29
N SER A 320 -17.66 -25.40 -7.79
CA SER A 320 -18.52 -26.43 -8.39
C SER A 320 -19.94 -26.46 -7.81
N LYS A 321 -20.13 -25.99 -6.58
CA LYS A 321 -21.43 -25.93 -5.90
C LYS A 321 -21.71 -24.50 -5.46
N LEU A 322 -22.87 -23.97 -5.87
CA LEU A 322 -23.29 -22.62 -5.47
C LEU A 322 -23.44 -22.54 -3.94
N PRO A 323 -22.83 -21.52 -3.29
CA PRO A 323 -23.01 -21.28 -1.86
C PRO A 323 -24.47 -20.97 -1.48
N ASP A 324 -24.80 -21.19 -0.21
CA ASP A 324 -26.18 -21.06 0.29
C ASP A 324 -26.70 -19.60 0.27
N TYR A 325 -25.79 -18.62 0.38
CA TYR A 325 -26.14 -17.19 0.31
C TYR A 325 -26.54 -16.73 -1.10
N VAL A 326 -26.28 -17.53 -2.14
CA VAL A 326 -26.64 -17.19 -3.52
C VAL A 326 -28.17 -17.17 -3.65
N THR A 327 -28.70 -16.02 -4.03
CA THR A 327 -30.15 -15.74 -4.00
C THR A 327 -30.91 -16.52 -5.08
N HIS A 328 -32.23 -16.62 -4.91
CA HIS A 328 -33.11 -17.21 -5.93
C HIS A 328 -33.05 -16.46 -7.26
N GLU A 329 -32.91 -15.13 -7.25
CA GLU A 329 -32.79 -14.33 -8.46
C GLU A 329 -31.52 -14.67 -9.24
N MET A 330 -30.38 -14.78 -8.54
CA MET A 330 -29.09 -15.14 -9.16
C MET A 330 -29.13 -16.52 -9.84
N LYS A 331 -29.87 -17.47 -9.26
CA LYS A 331 -29.99 -18.85 -9.74
C LYS A 331 -30.92 -18.99 -10.96
N ASN A 332 -31.95 -18.14 -11.07
CA ASN A 332 -33.02 -18.35 -12.04
C ASN A 332 -33.11 -17.27 -13.13
N SER A 333 -32.43 -16.13 -12.96
CA SER A 333 -32.43 -15.06 -13.97
C SER A 333 -31.31 -15.25 -14.98
N LYS A 334 -31.61 -15.06 -16.27
CA LYS A 334 -30.61 -15.02 -17.35
C LYS A 334 -30.32 -13.57 -17.73
N ARG A 335 -29.21 -13.02 -17.23
CA ARG A 335 -28.73 -11.67 -17.54
C ARG A 335 -27.26 -11.69 -17.91
N ALA A 336 -26.85 -10.73 -18.73
CA ALA A 336 -25.43 -10.49 -19.00
C ALA A 336 -24.79 -9.83 -17.77
N VAL A 337 -23.52 -10.12 -17.51
CA VAL A 337 -22.82 -9.65 -16.31
C VAL A 337 -21.43 -9.17 -16.68
N PHE A 338 -21.00 -8.05 -16.10
CA PHE A 338 -19.60 -7.62 -16.08
C PHE A 338 -19.03 -7.77 -14.68
N VAL A 339 -17.85 -8.38 -14.57
CA VAL A 339 -17.05 -8.38 -13.34
C VAL A 339 -15.87 -7.45 -13.57
N SER A 340 -15.71 -6.46 -12.69
CA SER A 340 -14.57 -5.55 -12.71
C SER A 340 -13.74 -5.69 -11.43
N LEU A 341 -12.43 -5.67 -11.61
CA LEU A 341 -11.41 -5.72 -10.57
C LEU A 341 -10.70 -4.38 -10.58
N LYS A 342 -10.63 -3.69 -9.44
CA LYS A 342 -9.85 -2.46 -9.29
C LYS A 342 -8.81 -2.63 -8.19
N LYS A 343 -7.56 -2.24 -8.44
CA LYS A 343 -6.48 -2.28 -7.46
C LYS A 343 -5.98 -0.86 -7.26
N TYR A 344 -6.02 -0.35 -6.03
CA TYR A 344 -5.66 1.04 -5.69
C TYR A 344 -6.39 2.09 -6.55
N GLY A 345 -7.69 1.89 -6.81
CA GLY A 345 -8.51 2.77 -7.65
C GLY A 345 -8.39 2.52 -9.16
N GLU A 346 -7.30 1.92 -9.62
CA GLU A 346 -7.03 1.64 -11.03
C GLU A 346 -7.65 0.33 -11.50
N LEU A 347 -8.04 0.26 -12.77
CA LEU A 347 -8.60 -0.97 -13.35
C LEU A 347 -7.54 -2.06 -13.45
N ARG A 348 -7.82 -3.24 -12.88
CA ARG A 348 -6.94 -4.42 -12.84
C ARG A 348 -7.43 -5.59 -13.69
N GLY A 349 -8.70 -5.56 -14.09
CA GLY A 349 -9.36 -6.51 -14.96
C GLY A 349 -10.84 -6.16 -15.12
N CYS A 350 -11.42 -6.36 -16.30
CA CYS A 350 -12.86 -6.17 -16.52
C CYS A 350 -13.34 -6.98 -17.70
N ILE A 351 -14.13 -8.03 -17.44
CA ILE A 351 -14.73 -8.87 -18.48
C ILE A 351 -16.21 -9.04 -18.20
N GLY A 352 -16.99 -9.04 -19.29
CA GLY A 352 -18.40 -9.35 -19.26
C GLY A 352 -18.95 -9.69 -20.62
N THR A 353 -20.25 -9.96 -20.65
CA THR A 353 -21.00 -10.32 -21.85
C THR A 353 -22.11 -9.29 -22.11
N LEU A 354 -22.53 -9.16 -23.37
CA LEU A 354 -23.60 -8.22 -23.75
C LEU A 354 -24.99 -8.85 -23.72
N LEU A 355 -25.02 -10.16 -23.96
CA LEU A 355 -26.18 -11.01 -23.80
C LEU A 355 -25.80 -12.16 -22.86
N PRO A 356 -26.78 -12.73 -22.12
CA PRO A 356 -26.51 -13.86 -21.23
C PRO A 356 -25.92 -15.02 -22.04
N THR A 357 -24.79 -15.58 -21.58
CA THR A 357 -24.15 -16.72 -22.22
C THR A 357 -24.20 -17.99 -21.38
N ALA A 358 -24.61 -17.85 -20.11
CA ALA A 358 -24.85 -18.93 -19.17
C ALA A 358 -26.34 -19.09 -18.82
N ASN A 359 -26.68 -20.13 -18.05
CA ASN A 359 -28.07 -20.43 -17.70
C ASN A 359 -28.60 -19.60 -16.52
N SER A 360 -27.71 -18.89 -15.81
CA SER A 360 -28.07 -18.05 -14.68
C SER A 360 -27.06 -16.91 -14.49
N VAL A 361 -27.45 -15.87 -13.78
CA VAL A 361 -26.55 -14.79 -13.36
C VAL A 361 -25.40 -15.32 -12.50
N ALA A 362 -25.67 -16.30 -11.62
CA ALA A 362 -24.63 -16.92 -10.80
C ALA A 362 -23.54 -17.59 -11.65
N GLU A 363 -23.93 -18.33 -12.69
CA GLU A 363 -22.97 -18.95 -13.64
C GLU A 363 -22.21 -17.89 -14.45
N GLU A 364 -22.88 -16.82 -14.88
CA GLU A 364 -22.26 -15.72 -15.61
C GLU A 364 -21.20 -15.00 -14.74
N ILE A 365 -21.48 -14.80 -13.44
CA ILE A 365 -20.51 -14.26 -12.46
C ILE A 365 -19.31 -15.19 -12.28
N ILE A 366 -19.55 -16.49 -12.11
CA ILE A 366 -18.48 -17.49 -11.94
C ILE A 366 -17.55 -17.47 -13.16
N ARG A 367 -18.11 -17.46 -14.37
CA ARG A 367 -17.31 -17.37 -15.59
C ARG A 367 -16.54 -16.05 -15.66
N ASN A 368 -17.23 -14.92 -15.57
CA ASN A 368 -16.64 -13.62 -15.85
C ASN A 368 -15.67 -13.15 -14.76
N SER A 369 -15.79 -13.65 -13.53
CA SER A 369 -14.79 -13.40 -12.47
C SER A 369 -13.44 -14.04 -12.76
N ILE A 370 -13.42 -15.25 -13.34
CA ILE A 370 -12.18 -15.90 -13.78
C ILE A 370 -11.62 -15.18 -15.01
N GLU A 371 -12.47 -14.89 -16.00
CA GLU A 371 -12.01 -14.17 -17.20
C GLU A 371 -11.40 -12.81 -16.85
N ALA A 372 -12.04 -12.03 -15.97
CA ALA A 372 -11.53 -10.74 -15.54
C ALA A 372 -10.19 -10.83 -14.78
N GLY A 373 -9.96 -11.92 -14.04
CA GLY A 373 -8.73 -12.12 -13.27
C GLY A 373 -7.59 -12.78 -14.05
N ILE A 374 -7.90 -13.61 -15.04
CA ILE A 374 -6.94 -14.55 -15.66
C ILE A 374 -6.77 -14.31 -17.17
N ASN A 375 -7.85 -13.97 -17.88
CA ASN A 375 -7.87 -13.99 -19.34
C ASN A 375 -8.09 -12.61 -19.98
N ASP A 376 -8.16 -11.54 -19.18
CA ASP A 376 -8.23 -10.18 -19.71
C ASP A 376 -6.91 -9.80 -20.39
N PRO A 377 -6.85 -9.69 -21.73
CA PRO A 377 -5.59 -9.56 -22.47
C PRO A 377 -4.89 -8.21 -22.25
N ARG A 378 -5.56 -7.25 -21.60
CA ARG A 378 -5.01 -5.94 -21.27
C ARG A 378 -4.12 -5.99 -20.02
N PHE A 379 -4.22 -7.05 -19.22
CA PHE A 379 -3.55 -7.15 -17.93
C PHE A 379 -2.83 -8.50 -17.77
N ILE A 380 -1.77 -8.51 -16.98
CA ILE A 380 -1.15 -9.76 -16.53
C ILE A 380 -2.11 -10.46 -15.56
N GLN A 381 -2.10 -11.78 -15.50
CA GLN A 381 -2.93 -12.56 -14.56
C GLN A 381 -2.83 -12.03 -13.12
N VAL A 382 -3.96 -11.99 -12.43
CA VAL A 382 -4.05 -11.60 -11.02
C VAL A 382 -3.37 -12.66 -10.16
N ASN A 383 -2.47 -12.23 -9.28
CA ASN A 383 -1.87 -13.12 -8.29
C ASN A 383 -2.74 -13.23 -7.04
N LYS A 384 -2.67 -14.37 -6.36
CA LYS A 384 -3.43 -14.62 -5.11
C LYS A 384 -3.15 -13.57 -4.03
N SER A 385 -1.91 -13.09 -3.92
CA SER A 385 -1.54 -12.03 -2.97
C SER A 385 -2.20 -10.69 -3.27
N GLU A 386 -2.60 -10.42 -4.52
CA GLU A 386 -3.26 -9.16 -4.89
C GLU A 386 -4.73 -9.12 -4.45
N LEU A 387 -5.36 -10.27 -4.18
CA LEU A 387 -6.79 -10.34 -3.89
C LEU A 387 -7.22 -9.51 -2.68
N THR A 388 -6.32 -9.29 -1.72
CA THR A 388 -6.60 -8.46 -0.54
C THR A 388 -6.70 -6.97 -0.85
N ASP A 389 -6.10 -6.53 -1.97
CA ASP A 389 -6.06 -5.13 -2.40
C ASP A 389 -6.97 -4.84 -3.59
N ILE A 390 -7.46 -5.88 -4.26
CA ILE A 390 -8.43 -5.76 -5.34
C ILE A 390 -9.81 -5.52 -4.74
N ILE A 391 -10.54 -4.55 -5.26
CA ILE A 391 -11.95 -4.27 -5.02
C ILE A 391 -12.74 -4.86 -6.18
N PHE A 392 -13.78 -5.65 -5.88
CA PHE A 392 -14.65 -6.25 -6.88
C PHE A 392 -15.91 -5.39 -7.09
N SER A 393 -16.38 -5.34 -8.32
CA SER A 393 -17.74 -4.89 -8.62
C SER A 393 -18.39 -5.77 -9.67
N VAL A 394 -19.68 -6.02 -9.53
CA VAL A 394 -20.47 -6.84 -10.44
C VAL A 394 -21.61 -6.00 -11.01
N ASP A 395 -21.64 -5.85 -12.32
CA ASP A 395 -22.64 -5.10 -13.06
C ASP A 395 -23.57 -6.08 -13.77
N VAL A 396 -24.84 -6.15 -13.36
CA VAL A 396 -25.86 -7.01 -13.98
C VAL A 396 -26.69 -6.18 -14.96
N LEU A 397 -26.68 -6.58 -16.23
CA LEU A 397 -27.29 -5.81 -17.31
C LEU A 397 -28.73 -6.24 -17.55
N THR A 398 -29.61 -5.26 -17.82
CA THR A 398 -30.91 -5.56 -18.44
C THR A 398 -30.71 -5.96 -19.89
N THR A 399 -31.72 -6.63 -20.47
CA THR A 399 -31.73 -6.90 -21.92
C THR A 399 -31.60 -5.59 -22.69
N PRO A 400 -30.64 -5.47 -23.63
CA PRO A 400 -30.53 -4.29 -24.47
C PRO A 400 -31.79 -4.07 -25.31
N GLU A 401 -32.17 -2.81 -25.50
CA GLU A 401 -33.28 -2.40 -26.35
C GLU A 401 -32.82 -1.37 -27.39
N ILE A 402 -33.24 -1.55 -28.64
CA ILE A 402 -32.93 -0.60 -29.73
C ILE A 402 -33.52 0.77 -29.37
N CYS A 403 -32.72 1.82 -29.57
CA CYS A 403 -33.12 3.18 -29.23
C CYS A 403 -32.48 4.22 -30.18
N THR A 404 -32.81 5.49 -29.97
CA THR A 404 -32.18 6.62 -30.65
C THR A 404 -31.39 7.48 -29.67
N LYS A 405 -30.59 8.43 -30.17
CA LYS A 405 -29.84 9.36 -29.32
C LYS A 405 -30.71 10.13 -28.31
N LYS A 406 -31.97 10.39 -28.64
CA LYS A 406 -32.91 11.14 -27.78
C LYS A 406 -33.32 10.35 -26.53
N ASP A 407 -33.16 9.04 -26.57
CA ASP A 407 -33.59 8.12 -25.53
C ASP A 407 -32.48 7.83 -24.50
N LEU A 408 -31.30 8.42 -24.69
CA LEU A 408 -30.11 8.17 -23.89
C LEU A 408 -29.95 9.16 -22.75
N SER A 409 -29.48 8.66 -21.62
CA SER A 409 -29.04 9.44 -20.47
C SER A 409 -27.78 8.76 -19.91
N PRO A 410 -26.60 9.39 -19.99
CA PRO A 410 -25.33 8.75 -19.61
C PRO A 410 -25.29 8.23 -18.17
N LYS A 411 -25.99 8.90 -17.24
CA LYS A 411 -26.13 8.46 -15.85
C LYS A 411 -26.99 7.21 -15.66
N LYS A 412 -27.94 6.95 -16.57
CA LYS A 412 -28.96 5.90 -16.40
C LYS A 412 -28.75 4.69 -17.30
N TYR A 413 -28.27 4.91 -18.51
CA TYR A 413 -28.22 3.90 -19.56
C TYR A 413 -26.80 3.70 -20.07
N GLY A 414 -26.37 2.44 -20.14
CA GLY A 414 -25.25 2.04 -20.97
C GLY A 414 -25.67 1.98 -22.43
N VAL A 415 -24.68 1.97 -23.32
CA VAL A 415 -24.90 1.95 -24.77
C VAL A 415 -24.13 0.82 -25.43
N ILE A 416 -24.76 0.20 -26.42
CA ILE A 416 -24.14 -0.70 -27.38
C ILE A 416 -24.28 -0.04 -28.75
N VAL A 417 -23.18 0.08 -29.48
CA VAL A 417 -23.17 0.52 -30.88
C VAL A 417 -22.68 -0.61 -31.75
N GLU A 418 -23.39 -0.88 -32.84
CA GLU A 418 -23.01 -1.93 -33.78
C GLU A 418 -22.98 -1.42 -35.22
N SER A 419 -21.93 -1.77 -35.95
CA SER A 419 -21.82 -1.54 -37.38
C SER A 419 -20.97 -2.61 -38.05
N LYS A 420 -21.52 -3.29 -39.07
CA LYS A 420 -20.79 -4.28 -39.91
C LYS A 420 -20.02 -5.33 -39.08
N GLY A 421 -20.64 -5.87 -38.02
CA GLY A 421 -20.03 -6.87 -37.14
C GLY A 421 -19.02 -6.33 -36.13
N LYS A 422 -18.82 -5.01 -36.07
CA LYS A 422 -18.07 -4.36 -34.99
C LYS A 422 -19.03 -3.89 -33.91
N THR A 423 -18.67 -4.11 -32.65
CA THR A 423 -19.49 -3.75 -31.50
C THR A 423 -18.67 -2.93 -30.50
N GLY A 424 -19.22 -1.80 -30.08
CA GLY A 424 -18.66 -0.93 -29.07
C GLY A 424 -19.60 -0.78 -27.89
N VAL A 425 -19.09 -0.89 -26.67
CA VAL A 425 -19.93 -0.89 -25.45
C VAL A 425 -19.39 0.08 -24.42
N LEU A 426 -20.31 0.79 -23.77
CA LEU A 426 -20.00 1.64 -22.64
C LEU A 426 -21.07 1.51 -21.55
N LEU A 427 -20.63 1.24 -20.32
CA LEU A 427 -21.49 1.17 -19.14
C LEU A 427 -21.96 2.59 -18.73
N PRO A 428 -23.10 2.70 -18.01
CA PRO A 428 -23.58 3.98 -17.49
C PRO A 428 -22.74 4.51 -16.32
N ASP A 429 -22.98 5.78 -15.99
CA ASP A 429 -22.50 6.47 -14.79
C ASP A 429 -20.99 6.36 -14.59
N LEU A 430 -20.26 6.78 -15.63
CA LEU A 430 -18.80 6.82 -15.64
C LEU A 430 -18.32 8.26 -15.45
N GLU A 431 -17.33 8.42 -14.60
CA GLU A 431 -16.72 9.73 -14.30
C GLU A 431 -16.25 10.42 -15.59
N GLY A 432 -16.64 11.68 -15.75
CA GLY A 432 -16.32 12.49 -16.92
C GLY A 432 -17.11 12.15 -18.19
N VAL A 433 -18.14 11.30 -18.15
CA VAL A 433 -19.02 11.00 -19.30
C VAL A 433 -20.42 11.59 -19.08
N ASP A 434 -20.51 12.92 -19.18
CA ASP A 434 -21.75 13.65 -18.82
C ASP A 434 -22.70 13.90 -19.99
N THR A 435 -22.27 13.67 -21.24
CA THR A 435 -23.08 13.93 -22.45
C THR A 435 -23.28 12.69 -23.31
N VAL A 436 -24.43 12.61 -23.99
CA VAL A 436 -24.77 11.51 -24.90
C VAL A 436 -23.77 11.40 -26.05
N ASP A 437 -23.36 12.53 -26.64
CA ASP A 437 -22.38 12.50 -27.73
C ASP A 437 -21.01 12.00 -27.26
N LYS A 438 -20.57 12.40 -26.06
CA LYS A 438 -19.34 11.86 -25.47
C LYS A 438 -19.47 10.36 -25.22
N GLN A 439 -20.59 9.92 -24.65
CA GLN A 439 -20.88 8.51 -24.39
C GLN A 439 -20.80 7.67 -25.67
N LEU A 440 -21.48 8.10 -26.75
CA LEU A 440 -21.48 7.42 -28.04
C LEU A 440 -20.10 7.46 -28.70
N SER A 441 -19.38 8.59 -28.63
CA SER A 441 -18.05 8.71 -29.22
C SER A 441 -17.06 7.71 -28.61
N ILE A 442 -17.12 7.51 -27.29
CA ILE A 442 -16.26 6.54 -26.58
C ILE A 442 -16.67 5.11 -26.97
N ALA A 443 -17.96 4.81 -27.04
CA ALA A 443 -18.46 3.49 -27.45
C ALA A 443 -18.00 3.15 -28.89
N LEU A 444 -18.17 4.08 -29.84
CA LEU A 444 -17.71 3.93 -31.22
C LEU A 444 -16.20 3.69 -31.30
N LYS A 445 -15.40 4.47 -30.53
CA LYS A 445 -13.94 4.30 -30.45
C LYS A 445 -13.56 2.91 -29.92
N LYS A 446 -14.24 2.42 -28.89
CA LYS A 446 -14.03 1.07 -28.33
C LYS A 446 -14.37 -0.04 -29.33
N GLY A 447 -15.41 0.17 -30.15
CA GLY A 447 -15.78 -0.75 -31.23
C GLY A 447 -14.96 -0.59 -32.51
N ASN A 448 -14.05 0.39 -32.58
CA ASN A 448 -13.35 0.77 -33.82
C ASN A 448 -14.32 1.06 -35.00
N ILE A 449 -15.41 1.77 -34.69
CA ILE A 449 -16.48 2.16 -35.63
C ILE A 449 -16.30 3.64 -36.01
N ASN A 450 -16.42 3.95 -37.30
CA ASN A 450 -16.31 5.32 -37.79
C ASN A 450 -17.60 6.11 -37.45
N PRO A 451 -17.54 7.28 -36.80
CA PRO A 451 -18.75 8.07 -36.47
C PRO A 451 -19.61 8.48 -37.67
N HIS A 452 -19.05 8.47 -38.89
CA HIS A 452 -19.76 8.81 -40.13
C HIS A 452 -20.40 7.60 -40.84
N GLU A 453 -20.12 6.37 -40.40
CA GLU A 453 -20.79 5.19 -40.97
C GLU A 453 -22.14 4.92 -40.29
N LYS A 454 -23.04 4.16 -40.93
CA LYS A 454 -24.32 3.80 -40.32
C LYS A 454 -24.07 2.78 -39.20
N TYR A 455 -24.63 3.04 -38.02
CA TYR A 455 -24.58 2.15 -36.86
C TYR A 455 -25.94 2.12 -36.14
N THR A 456 -26.23 1.02 -35.46
CA THR A 456 -27.39 0.91 -34.56
C THR A 456 -27.01 1.30 -33.14
N ILE A 457 -28.00 1.71 -32.34
CA ILE A 457 -27.82 2.06 -30.94
C ILE A 457 -28.79 1.21 -30.13
N GLU A 458 -28.27 0.49 -29.16
CA GLU A 458 -29.06 -0.14 -28.11
C GLU A 458 -28.70 0.47 -26.76
N ARG A 459 -29.69 0.54 -25.87
CA ARG A 459 -29.49 0.97 -24.49
C ARG A 459 -29.83 -0.15 -23.51
N PHE A 460 -29.17 -0.15 -22.37
CA PHE A 460 -29.45 -1.07 -21.27
C PHE A 460 -29.24 -0.37 -19.94
N LYS A 461 -29.84 -0.87 -18.87
CA LYS A 461 -29.56 -0.43 -17.50
C LYS A 461 -28.63 -1.41 -16.83
N VAL A 462 -27.96 -0.94 -15.78
CA VAL A 462 -27.08 -1.75 -14.95
C VAL A 462 -27.56 -1.68 -13.51
N VAL A 463 -27.66 -2.85 -12.86
CA VAL A 463 -27.68 -2.94 -11.41
C VAL A 463 -26.24 -3.21 -10.98
N ARG A 464 -25.63 -2.24 -10.29
CA ARG A 464 -24.22 -2.26 -9.91
C ARG A 464 -24.09 -2.68 -8.45
N HIS A 465 -23.37 -3.76 -8.22
CA HIS A 465 -23.01 -4.28 -6.91
C HIS A 465 -21.52 -3.97 -6.66
N ILE A 466 -21.20 -3.34 -5.53
CA ILE A 466 -19.84 -2.89 -5.19
C ILE A 466 -19.49 -3.46 -3.82
N GLU A 467 -18.20 -3.76 -3.63
CA GLU A 467 -17.61 -4.18 -2.35
C GLU A 467 -17.54 -3.11 -1.27
#